data_AF-A0A330GSH2-F1
#
_entry.id   AF-A0A330GSH2-F1
#
_cell.length_a   1.000
_cell.length_b   1.000
_cell.length_c   1.000
_cell.angle_alpha   90.00
_cell.angle_beta   90.00
_cell.angle_gamma   90.00
#
_symmetry.space_group_name_H-M   'P 1'
#
loop_
_entity.id
_entity.type
_entity.pdbx_description
1 polymer ?
#
loop_
_entity_poly.entity_id
_entity_poly.type
_entity_poly.pdbx_seq_one_letter_code
_entity_poly.pdbx_strand_id
1 'polypeptide(L)'
;MSRGLGSKQILFLKAIRSIEQTDRDSFWRTSAVMEQAFALSTELQEIERRRNEAAAASDARIKQLALEGDQRAKLLMSLTRALGVHRRWDVGEHHDRKRRAPEWLEHHLNPSRTLALLERRGLVARITGGVRLTEAGRQASEA
;
A
#
# COMPACT_ATOMS: atom_id res chain seq x y z
N MET A 1 -10.20 1.21 31.48
CA MET A 1 -9.33 2.14 30.71
C MET A 1 -9.27 1.66 29.26
N SER A 2 -10.07 2.23 28.37
CA SER A 2 -10.03 1.89 26.94
C SER A 2 -8.72 2.42 26.36
N ARG A 3 -7.80 1.51 26.01
CA ARG A 3 -6.60 1.87 25.25
C ARG A 3 -7.06 2.53 23.94
N GLY A 4 -6.65 3.77 23.69
CA GLY A 4 -7.02 4.56 22.51
C GLY A 4 -6.81 3.82 21.18
N LEU A 5 -7.33 4.39 20.10
CA LEU A 5 -7.10 3.86 18.75
C LEU A 5 -5.63 4.06 18.37
N GLY A 6 -4.99 3.02 17.82
CA GLY A 6 -3.63 3.15 17.29
C GLY A 6 -3.62 3.95 15.99
N SER A 7 -2.47 4.55 15.63
CA SER A 7 -2.32 5.37 14.42
C SER A 7 -2.80 4.67 13.14
N LYS A 8 -2.47 3.38 12.96
CA LYS A 8 -2.95 2.57 11.83
C LYS A 8 -4.47 2.38 11.83
N GLN A 9 -5.07 2.21 13.01
CA GLN A 9 -6.53 2.05 13.13
C GLN A 9 -7.24 3.35 12.76
N ILE A 10 -6.73 4.49 13.23
CA ILE A 10 -7.24 5.82 12.87
C ILE A 10 -7.11 6.05 11.36
N LEU A 11 -5.96 5.72 10.78
CA LEU A 11 -5.73 5.87 9.34
C LEU A 11 -6.72 5.03 8.52
N PHE A 12 -6.97 3.78 8.92
CA PHE A 12 -7.94 2.93 8.23
C PHE A 12 -9.37 3.46 8.35
N LEU A 13 -9.77 3.97 9.51
CA LEU A 13 -11.09 4.59 9.69
C LEU A 13 -11.26 5.83 8.79
N LYS A 14 -10.25 6.71 8.77
CA LYS A 14 -10.23 7.89 7.89
C LYS A 14 -10.26 7.49 6.41
N ALA A 15 -9.53 6.44 6.04
CA ALA A 15 -9.53 5.92 4.68
C ALA A 15 -10.90 5.40 4.25
N ILE A 16 -11.54 4.54 5.06
CA ILE A 16 -12.86 4.00 4.74
C ILE A 16 -13.90 5.13 4.66
N ARG A 17 -13.85 6.10 5.58
CA ARG A 17 -14.75 7.25 5.59
C ARG A 17 -14.58 8.12 4.34
N SER A 18 -13.34 8.37 3.94
CA SER A 18 -13.03 9.14 2.74
C SER A 18 -13.58 8.46 1.48
N ILE A 19 -13.57 7.12 1.44
CA ILE A 19 -14.20 6.37 0.36
C ILE A 19 -15.73 6.49 0.46
N GLU A 20 -16.34 6.31 1.64
CA GLU A 20 -17.80 6.46 1.85
C GLU A 20 -18.36 7.83 1.42
N GLN A 21 -17.57 8.90 1.56
CA GLN A 21 -17.95 10.24 1.10
C GLN A 21 -17.93 10.39 -0.42
N THR A 22 -17.07 9.63 -1.10
CA THR A 22 -16.87 9.72 -2.56
C THR A 22 -17.73 8.70 -3.31
N ASP A 23 -17.96 7.55 -2.69
CA ASP A 23 -18.63 6.38 -3.25
C ASP A 23 -19.68 5.88 -2.26
N ARG A 24 -20.94 5.78 -2.71
CA ARG A 24 -22.09 5.40 -1.87
C ARG A 24 -22.30 3.89 -1.78
N ASP A 25 -21.34 3.11 -2.26
CA ASP A 25 -21.36 1.65 -2.12
C ASP A 25 -21.49 1.21 -0.66
N SER A 26 -22.11 0.04 -0.46
CA SER A 26 -22.40 -0.50 0.86
C SER A 26 -21.19 -1.15 1.54
N PHE A 27 -20.14 -1.47 0.78
CA PHE A 27 -18.90 -2.06 1.25
C PHE A 27 -17.75 -1.78 0.27
N TRP A 28 -16.52 -1.77 0.77
CA TRP A 28 -15.33 -1.52 -0.06
C TRP A 28 -14.30 -2.63 0.10
N ARG A 29 -13.60 -2.93 -1.01
CA ARG A 29 -12.51 -3.91 -1.01
C ARG A 29 -11.37 -3.44 -0.14
N THR A 30 -10.71 -4.36 0.56
CA THR A 30 -9.53 -4.05 1.39
C THR A 30 -8.42 -3.38 0.58
N SER A 31 -8.24 -3.74 -0.69
CA SER A 31 -7.28 -3.08 -1.58
C SER A 31 -7.59 -1.60 -1.77
N ALA A 32 -8.85 -1.23 -2.01
CA ALA A 32 -9.28 0.17 -2.16
C ALA A 32 -9.06 0.95 -0.86
N VAL A 33 -9.35 0.34 0.29
CA VAL A 33 -9.08 0.95 1.61
C VAL A 33 -7.59 1.21 1.82
N MET A 34 -6.72 0.27 1.41
CA MET A 34 -5.26 0.46 1.50
C MET A 34 -4.76 1.55 0.56
N GLU A 35 -5.27 1.61 -0.66
CA GLU A 35 -4.94 2.68 -1.62
C GLU A 35 -5.33 4.05 -1.08
N GLN A 36 -6.52 4.18 -0.48
CA GLN A 36 -6.93 5.43 0.14
C GLN A 36 -6.12 5.76 1.40
N ALA A 37 -5.79 4.76 2.22
CA ALA A 37 -4.92 4.95 3.39
C ALA A 37 -3.53 5.45 2.98
N PHE A 38 -3.02 4.97 1.85
CA PHE A 38 -1.76 5.44 1.27
C PHE A 38 -1.88 6.88 0.74
N ALA A 39 -2.97 7.21 0.05
CA ALA A 39 -3.22 8.56 -0.46
C ALA A 39 -3.36 9.60 0.67
N LEU A 40 -3.91 9.22 1.81
CA LEU A 40 -4.13 10.11 2.96
C LEU A 40 -2.91 10.29 3.86
N SER A 41 -1.91 9.39 3.80
CA SER A 41 -0.76 9.42 4.71
C SER A 41 0.49 9.93 4.00
N THR A 42 0.91 11.15 4.34
CA THR A 42 2.19 11.73 3.88
C THR A 42 3.39 10.90 4.33
N GLU A 43 3.34 10.31 5.52
CA GLU A 43 4.41 9.42 6.03
C GLU A 43 4.63 8.20 5.12
N LEU A 44 3.54 7.56 4.66
CA LEU A 44 3.65 6.41 3.76
C LEU A 44 4.21 6.81 2.40
N GLN A 45 3.82 7.98 1.89
CA GLN A 45 4.34 8.53 0.64
C GLN A 45 5.82 8.89 0.76
N GLU A 46 6.26 9.43 1.90
CA GLU A 46 7.68 9.69 2.16
C GLU A 46 8.52 8.42 2.24
N ILE A 47 7.99 7.36 2.87
CA ILE A 47 8.63 6.05 2.90
C ILE A 47 8.79 5.50 1.48
N GLU A 48 7.77 5.63 0.63
CA GLU A 48 7.87 5.24 -0.78
C GLU A 48 8.94 6.05 -1.50
N ARG A 49 8.93 7.38 -1.33
CA ARG A 49 9.91 8.28 -1.93
C ARG A 49 11.34 7.90 -1.56
N ARG A 50 11.63 7.69 -0.27
CA ARG A 50 12.97 7.29 0.21
C ARG A 50 13.40 5.93 -0.35
N ARG A 51 12.47 4.98 -0.49
CA ARG A 51 12.74 3.68 -1.11
C ARG A 51 13.07 3.83 -2.59
N ASN A 52 12.33 4.67 -3.31
CA ASN A 52 12.58 4.93 -4.72
C ASN A 52 13.90 5.66 -4.94
N GLU A 53 14.24 6.64 -4.09
CA GLU A 53 15.52 7.33 -4.11
C GLU A 53 16.69 6.37 -3.83
N ALA A 54 16.56 5.49 -2.83
CA ALA A 54 17.58 4.49 -2.53
C ALA A 54 17.75 3.46 -3.66
N ALA A 55 16.65 3.03 -4.29
CA ALA A 55 16.69 2.15 -5.44
C ALA A 55 17.38 2.83 -6.63
N ALA A 56 17.02 4.09 -6.93
CA ALA A 56 17.64 4.87 -8.00
C ALA A 56 19.14 5.10 -7.76
N ALA A 57 19.55 5.38 -6.52
CA ALA A 57 20.95 5.53 -6.16
C ALA A 57 21.74 4.21 -6.31
N SER A 58 21.15 3.09 -5.90
CA SER A 58 21.73 1.75 -6.10
C SER A 58 21.88 1.43 -7.58
N ASP A 59 20.86 1.67 -8.38
CA ASP A 59 20.88 1.45 -9.83
C ASP A 59 21.93 2.32 -10.52
N ALA A 60 22.06 3.59 -10.11
CA ALA A 60 23.09 4.49 -10.62
C ALA A 60 24.50 3.97 -10.30
N ARG A 61 24.71 3.50 -9.07
CA ARG A 61 25.99 2.90 -8.65
C ARG A 61 26.33 1.63 -9.44
N ILE A 62 25.35 0.75 -9.65
CA ILE A 62 25.54 -0.47 -10.45
C ILE A 62 25.89 -0.13 -11.89
N LYS A 63 25.21 0.86 -12.49
CA LYS A 63 25.52 1.34 -13.85
C LYS A 63 26.94 1.89 -13.95
N GLN A 64 27.37 2.67 -12.96
CA GLN A 64 28.72 3.22 -12.92
C GLN A 64 29.78 2.10 -12.85
N LEU A 65 29.62 1.14 -11.94
CA LEU A 65 30.54 -0.01 -11.82
C LEU A 65 30.58 -0.85 -13.11
N ALA A 66 29.44 -1.01 -13.79
CA ALA A 66 29.39 -1.71 -15.06
C ALA A 66 30.15 -0.97 -16.18
N LEU A 67 30.09 0.37 -16.21
CA LEU A 67 30.85 1.21 -17.13
C LEU A 67 32.36 1.17 -16.84
N GLU A 68 32.74 1.12 -15.56
CA GLU A 68 34.12 0.98 -15.09
C GLU A 68 34.71 -0.43 -15.36
N GLY A 69 33.88 -1.37 -15.85
CA GLY A 69 34.33 -2.68 -16.31
C GLY A 69 34.03 -3.84 -15.37
N ASP A 70 33.33 -3.62 -14.25
CA ASP A 70 32.96 -4.68 -13.31
C ASP A 70 32.00 -5.70 -13.96
N GLN A 71 32.48 -6.93 -14.12
CA GLN A 71 31.72 -8.04 -14.72
C GLN A 71 30.50 -8.44 -13.90
N ARG A 72 30.54 -8.31 -12.57
CA ARG A 72 29.40 -8.61 -11.70
C ARG A 72 28.30 -7.58 -11.87
N ALA A 73 28.65 -6.30 -11.97
CA ALA A 73 27.70 -5.24 -12.22
C ALA A 73 27.02 -5.37 -13.60
N LYS A 74 27.79 -5.75 -14.64
CA LYS A 74 27.24 -6.05 -15.98
C LYS A 74 26.25 -7.22 -15.97
N LEU A 75 26.59 -8.31 -15.27
CA LEU A 75 25.70 -9.46 -15.09
C LEU A 75 24.43 -9.06 -14.33
N LEU A 76 24.55 -8.23 -13.29
CA LEU A 76 23.42 -7.77 -12.51
C LEU A 76 22.46 -6.91 -13.36
N MET A 77 23.00 -6.06 -14.24
CA MET A 77 22.20 -5.28 -15.20
C MET A 77 21.50 -6.15 -16.24
N SER A 78 22.15 -7.19 -16.76
CA SER A 78 21.53 -8.08 -17.74
C SER A 78 20.41 -8.92 -17.11
N LEU A 79 20.63 -9.41 -15.89
CA LEU A 79 19.62 -10.15 -15.11
C LEU A 79 18.42 -9.27 -14.74
N THR A 80 18.64 -8.04 -14.24
CA THR A 80 17.53 -7.12 -13.93
C THR A 80 16.74 -6.75 -15.18
N ARG A 81 17.39 -6.58 -16.34
CA ARG A 81 16.70 -6.37 -17.61
C ARG A 81 15.87 -7.59 -18.03
N ALA A 82 16.41 -8.80 -17.91
CA ALA A 82 15.70 -10.04 -18.25
C ALA A 82 14.51 -10.29 -17.30
N LEU A 83 14.70 -10.12 -15.99
CA LEU A 83 13.63 -10.24 -14.99
C LEU A 83 12.58 -9.14 -15.14
N GLY A 84 12.98 -7.92 -15.51
CA GLY A 84 12.05 -6.83 -15.82
C GLY A 84 11.20 -7.11 -17.05
N VAL A 85 11.74 -7.82 -18.05
CA VAL A 85 10.98 -8.30 -19.21
C VAL A 85 10.02 -9.42 -18.80
N HIS A 86 10.45 -10.41 -18.01
CA HIS A 86 9.57 -11.47 -17.52
C HIS A 86 8.44 -10.96 -16.63
N ARG A 87 8.70 -10.02 -15.71
CA ARG A 87 7.64 -9.36 -14.92
C ARG A 87 6.60 -8.64 -15.78
N ARG A 88 6.95 -8.17 -16.98
CA ARG A 88 5.98 -7.58 -17.92
C ARG A 88 5.13 -8.63 -18.64
N TRP A 89 5.66 -9.84 -18.80
CA TRP A 89 4.96 -10.97 -19.43
C TRP A 89 4.08 -11.74 -18.45
N ASP A 90 4.55 -11.98 -17.21
CA ASP A 90 3.77 -12.67 -16.17
C ASP A 90 2.60 -11.82 -15.63
N VAL A 91 2.68 -10.50 -15.82
CA VAL A 91 1.62 -9.55 -15.51
C VAL A 91 0.93 -9.14 -16.82
N GLY A 92 0.37 -10.14 -17.52
CA GLY A 92 -0.16 -10.00 -18.89
C GLY A 92 -0.99 -8.74 -19.09
N GLU A 93 -0.71 -7.98 -20.16
CA GLU A 93 -1.53 -6.94 -20.82
C GLU A 93 -2.39 -5.99 -19.95
N HIS A 94 -2.13 -5.88 -18.65
CA HIS A 94 -2.85 -4.99 -17.73
C HIS A 94 -1.98 -3.80 -17.34
N HIS A 95 -1.19 -3.33 -18.31
CA HIS A 95 -0.33 -2.16 -18.18
C HIS A 95 -1.09 -0.83 -17.94
N ASP A 96 -2.43 -0.83 -17.99
CA ASP A 96 -3.26 0.33 -17.63
C ASP A 96 -3.75 0.36 -16.17
N ARG A 97 -3.64 -0.73 -15.41
CA ARG A 97 -3.88 -0.68 -13.96
C ARG A 97 -2.57 -0.42 -13.26
N LYS A 98 -2.13 0.85 -13.26
CA LYS A 98 -1.18 1.34 -12.26
C LYS A 98 -1.61 0.76 -10.91
N ARG A 99 -0.82 -0.15 -10.32
CA ARG A 99 -1.03 -0.52 -8.92
C ARG A 99 -0.94 0.79 -8.13
N ARG A 100 -2.06 1.27 -7.61
CA ARG A 100 -2.12 2.55 -6.89
C ARG A 100 -1.46 2.45 -5.51
N ALA A 101 -1.22 1.22 -5.03
CA ALA A 101 -0.52 0.94 -3.79
C ALA A 101 0.73 0.05 -4.02
N PRO A 102 1.86 0.34 -3.35
CA PRO A 102 3.06 -0.47 -3.47
C PRO A 102 2.98 -1.79 -2.68
N GLU A 103 3.69 -2.84 -3.12
CA GLU A 103 3.63 -4.19 -2.51
C GLU A 103 4.03 -4.22 -1.03
N TRP A 104 5.00 -3.40 -0.63
CA TRP A 104 5.45 -3.32 0.76
C TRP A 104 4.36 -2.79 1.71
N LEU A 105 3.34 -2.12 1.17
CA LEU A 105 2.28 -1.49 1.94
C LEU A 105 1.45 -2.51 2.72
N GLU A 106 1.14 -3.66 2.10
CA GLU A 106 0.32 -4.69 2.72
C GLU A 106 1.00 -5.26 3.97
N HIS A 107 2.31 -5.55 3.86
CA HIS A 107 3.11 -6.02 4.99
C HIS A 107 3.26 -4.94 6.07
N HIS A 108 3.39 -3.67 5.68
CA HIS A 108 3.58 -2.57 6.63
C HIS A 108 2.29 -2.25 7.40
N LEU A 109 1.16 -2.15 6.70
CA LEU A 109 -0.14 -1.80 7.30
C LEU A 109 -0.83 -2.99 7.97
N ASN A 110 -0.55 -4.21 7.51
CA ASN A 110 -1.18 -5.45 7.96
C ASN A 110 -2.71 -5.29 8.06
N PRO A 111 -3.39 -5.13 6.90
CA PRO A 111 -4.81 -4.78 6.85
C PRO A 111 -5.67 -5.80 7.59
N SER A 112 -5.36 -7.09 7.46
CA SER A 112 -6.10 -8.18 8.13
C SER A 112 -6.12 -8.02 9.64
N ARG A 113 -4.97 -7.73 10.27
CA ARG A 113 -4.88 -7.51 11.71
C ARG A 113 -5.57 -6.21 12.13
N THR A 114 -5.34 -5.13 11.40
CA THR A 114 -5.90 -3.81 11.73
C THR A 114 -7.42 -3.82 11.63
N LEU A 115 -7.98 -4.43 10.59
CA LEU A 115 -9.42 -4.57 10.40
C LEU A 115 -10.06 -5.50 11.42
N ALA A 116 -9.43 -6.62 11.76
CA ALA A 116 -9.93 -7.51 12.81
C ALA A 116 -9.98 -6.82 14.18
N LEU A 117 -9.03 -5.94 14.48
CA LEU A 117 -9.06 -5.14 15.71
C LEU A 117 -10.16 -4.08 15.70
N LEU A 118 -10.40 -3.43 14.56
CA LEU A 118 -11.49 -2.46 14.40
C LEU A 118 -12.87 -3.13 14.50
N GLU A 119 -13.00 -4.34 13.94
CA GLU A 119 -14.19 -5.17 14.04
C GLU A 119 -14.49 -5.61 15.46
N ARG A 120 -13.48 -6.08 16.21
CA ARG A 120 -13.63 -6.40 17.63
C ARG A 120 -14.08 -5.21 18.49
N ARG A 121 -13.78 -3.99 18.05
CA ARG A 121 -14.23 -2.75 18.70
C ARG A 121 -15.60 -2.27 18.20
N GLY A 122 -16.23 -3.00 17.28
CA GLY A 122 -17.52 -2.66 16.71
C GLY A 122 -17.50 -1.43 15.81
N LEU A 123 -16.32 -0.98 15.35
CA LEU A 123 -16.20 0.23 14.51
C LEU A 123 -16.39 -0.09 13.02
N VAL A 124 -16.07 -1.32 12.64
CA VAL A 124 -16.07 -1.78 11.26
C VAL A 124 -16.75 -3.15 11.20
N ALA A 125 -17.48 -3.43 10.13
CA ALA A 125 -18.00 -4.77 9.85
C ALA A 125 -17.29 -5.35 8.62
N ARG A 126 -16.74 -6.56 8.75
CA ARG A 126 -16.18 -7.29 7.62
C ARG A 126 -17.28 -8.09 6.94
N ILE A 127 -17.32 -8.00 5.62
CA ILE A 127 -18.27 -8.73 4.77
C ILE A 127 -17.43 -9.56 3.80
N THR A 128 -17.99 -10.64 3.26
CA THR A 128 -17.31 -11.43 2.23
C THR A 128 -16.87 -10.52 1.07
N GLY A 129 -15.55 -10.37 0.90
CA GLY A 129 -14.96 -9.54 -0.15
C GLY A 129 -14.76 -8.05 0.20
N GLY A 130 -15.09 -7.60 1.42
CA GLY A 130 -14.94 -6.18 1.76
C GLY A 130 -15.17 -5.79 3.21
N VAL A 131 -15.28 -4.48 3.40
CA VAL A 131 -15.30 -3.80 4.69
C VAL A 131 -16.28 -2.63 4.63
N ARG A 132 -17.06 -2.42 5.68
CA ARG A 132 -17.91 -1.23 5.84
C ARG A 132 -17.74 -0.58 7.21
N LEU A 133 -17.99 0.73 7.31
CA LEU A 133 -18.10 1.42 8.58
C LEU A 133 -19.43 1.08 9.26
N THR A 134 -19.37 0.95 10.58
CA THR A 134 -20.57 0.96 11.43
C THR A 134 -20.89 2.40 11.84
N GLU A 135 -22.06 2.62 12.46
CA GLU A 135 -22.41 3.92 13.02
C GLU A 135 -21.40 4.41 14.06
N ALA A 136 -20.95 3.52 14.97
CA ALA A 136 -19.89 3.81 15.93
C ALA A 136 -18.56 4.15 15.24
N GLY A 137 -18.24 3.49 14.12
CA GLY A 137 -17.06 3.77 13.30
C GLY A 137 -17.09 5.15 12.66
N ARG A 138 -18.26 5.60 12.18
CA ARG A 138 -18.42 6.94 11.60
C ARG A 138 -18.17 8.02 12.64
N GLN A 139 -18.78 7.90 13.81
CA GLN A 139 -18.56 8.83 14.93
C GLN A 139 -17.09 8.84 15.38
N ALA A 140 -16.46 7.66 15.49
CA ALA A 140 -15.06 7.56 15.88
C ALA A 140 -14.07 8.11 14.83
N SER A 141 -14.50 8.26 13.58
CA SER A 141 -13.68 8.85 12.50
C SER A 141 -13.78 10.38 12.42
N GLU A 142 -14.60 10.98 13.28
CA GLU A 142 -14.92 12.41 13.36
C GLU A 142 -14.14 13.11 14.48
N ALA A 143 -13.75 12.35 15.50
CA ALA A 143 -12.87 12.76 16.60
C ALA A 143 -11.39 12.74 16.19
#